data_AF-A0A5E7QHF8-F1
#
_entry.id   AF-A0A5E7QHF8-F1
#
_cell.length_a   1.000
_cell.length_b   1.000
_cell.length_c   1.000
_cell.angle_alpha   90.00
_cell.angle_beta   90.00
_cell.angle_gamma   90.00
#
_symmetry.space_group_name_H-M   'P 1'
#
loop_
_entity.id
_entity.type
_entity.pdbx_description
1 polymer ?
#
loop_
_entity_poly.entity_id
_entity_poly.type
_entity_poly.pdbx_seq_one_letter_code
_entity_poly.pdbx_strand_id
1 'polypeptide(L)'
;MLTVNIYTSGIKQKKASKITNGASNELYIATTQPKNYILGTYLYYDNNIYEKKLKDVDYEIDDICGTPFGKLFTFYSEFGIGSLKSKVYGYELKEENTIKLKDSSGYASSSSYDFTNGRIYSCWNNFEGESDKSGVSVINAEKMELENNIDTTLPNRSDTVFYSAYNYISNTLYLSDYNGWSIVPISIKDSKALDPIIVNSLSEPAGITVHEKKGILFVAVYGAEGTFVHKYDLNNNNDFLGRYRTPRAFTLLSDDEYLYVIGVNTFSIYSINDDSLLYSKDIPNGAYFEDGKSAVSAAVINKLTRTIHMLDCDGIHGNIVTIEIRD
;
A
#
# COMPACT_ATOMS: atom_id res chain seq x y z
N MET A 1 28.11 8.81 1.72
CA MET A 1 28.14 7.55 2.51
C MET A 1 26.76 7.46 3.12
N LEU A 2 25.97 6.44 2.74
CA LEU A 2 24.57 6.35 3.16
C LEU A 2 24.46 6.39 4.69
N THR A 3 23.76 7.41 5.20
CA THR A 3 23.47 7.61 6.61
C THR A 3 22.01 7.27 6.85
N VAL A 4 21.76 6.38 7.81
CA VAL A 4 20.41 5.91 8.18
C VAL A 4 20.17 6.21 9.65
N ASN A 5 19.24 7.12 9.94
CA ASN A 5 18.82 7.43 11.31
C ASN A 5 17.47 6.79 11.59
N ILE A 6 17.31 6.20 12.77
CA ILE A 6 16.09 5.49 13.16
C ILE A 6 15.59 6.08 14.48
N TYR A 7 14.32 6.45 14.48
CA TYR A 7 13.61 7.02 15.62
C TYR A 7 12.37 6.19 15.92
N THR A 8 11.96 6.13 17.18
CA THR A 8 10.72 5.49 17.59
C THR A 8 9.89 6.48 18.38
N SER A 9 8.63 6.65 17.99
CA SER A 9 7.67 7.50 18.70
C SER A 9 6.45 6.68 19.11
N GLY A 10 6.05 6.82 20.37
CA GLY A 10 4.82 6.21 20.86
C GLY A 10 3.58 6.97 20.38
N ILE A 11 2.54 6.22 20.02
CA ILE A 11 1.21 6.70 19.65
C ILE A 11 0.14 6.05 20.54
N LYS A 12 -0.98 6.74 20.76
CA LYS A 12 -2.06 6.21 21.59
C LYS A 12 -2.86 5.10 20.91
N GLN A 13 -2.90 5.09 19.57
CA GLN A 13 -3.56 4.05 18.79
C GLN A 13 -2.76 2.75 18.84
N LYS A 14 -3.08 1.91 19.81
CA LYS A 14 -2.57 0.54 19.87
C LYS A 14 -3.15 -0.26 18.70
N LYS A 15 -2.36 -1.22 18.20
CA LYS A 15 -2.79 -2.18 17.16
C LYS A 15 -3.29 -1.49 15.89
N ALA A 16 -2.76 -0.29 15.62
CA ALA A 16 -2.88 0.32 14.30
C ALA A 16 -2.36 -0.65 13.24
N SER A 17 -3.00 -0.68 12.07
CA SER A 17 -2.68 -1.63 11.00
C SER A 17 -2.60 -0.98 9.64
N LYS A 18 -2.92 0.31 9.54
CA LYS A 18 -2.88 1.09 8.30
C LYS A 18 -2.19 2.42 8.54
N ILE A 19 -1.33 2.83 7.63
CA ILE A 19 -0.66 4.13 7.62
C ILE A 19 -0.60 4.67 6.20
N THR A 20 -0.80 5.99 6.06
CA THR A 20 -0.65 6.69 4.77
C THR A 20 -0.20 8.13 5.01
N ASN A 21 0.41 8.75 3.99
CA ASN A 21 0.83 10.14 4.04
C ASN A 21 -0.37 11.07 3.92
N GLY A 22 -0.34 12.17 4.65
CA GLY A 22 -1.21 13.33 4.46
C GLY A 22 -0.49 14.52 3.85
N ALA A 23 -1.01 15.72 4.09
CA ALA A 23 -0.37 16.95 3.69
C ALA A 23 0.83 17.27 4.60
N SER A 24 1.93 17.81 4.05
CA SER A 24 2.99 18.48 4.83
C SER A 24 3.44 17.75 6.12
N ASN A 25 4.05 16.57 5.98
CA ASN A 25 4.51 15.71 7.08
C ASN A 25 3.39 15.16 8.00
N GLU A 26 2.11 15.31 7.63
CA GLU A 26 1.03 14.62 8.30
C GLU A 26 1.02 13.13 7.93
N LEU A 27 0.60 12.31 8.90
CA LEU A 27 0.33 10.90 8.73
C LEU A 27 -1.11 10.62 9.15
N TYR A 28 -1.78 9.75 8.41
CA TYR A 28 -3.05 9.18 8.82
C TYR A 28 -2.86 7.73 9.22
N ILE A 29 -3.49 7.33 10.31
CA ILE A 29 -3.34 6.01 10.90
C ILE A 29 -4.71 5.46 11.28
N ALA A 30 -4.96 4.19 10.96
CA ALA A 30 -6.18 3.51 11.33
C ALA A 30 -5.94 2.22 12.11
N THR A 31 -6.83 1.97 13.06
CA THR A 31 -6.97 0.67 13.76
C THR A 31 -8.13 -0.10 13.15
N THR A 32 -7.89 -1.36 12.79
CA THR A 32 -8.90 -2.24 12.15
C THR A 32 -9.40 -3.35 13.08
N GLN A 33 -9.25 -3.19 14.40
CA GLN A 33 -9.66 -4.22 15.35
C GLN A 33 -11.17 -4.17 15.62
N PRO A 34 -11.86 -5.33 15.62
CA PRO A 34 -13.26 -5.40 16.00
C PRO A 34 -13.50 -4.77 17.37
N LYS A 35 -14.50 -3.89 17.46
CA LYS A 35 -14.96 -3.16 18.66
C LYS A 35 -14.17 -1.88 19.02
N ASN A 36 -13.13 -1.49 18.27
CA ASN A 36 -12.42 -0.21 18.47
C ASN A 36 -11.78 0.28 17.15
N TYR A 37 -12.60 0.74 16.20
CA TYR A 37 -12.11 1.37 14.97
C TYR A 37 -11.79 2.84 15.25
N ILE A 38 -10.52 3.22 15.06
CA ILE A 38 -10.04 4.56 15.39
C ILE A 38 -9.29 5.12 14.19
N LEU A 39 -9.62 6.34 13.79
CA LEU A 39 -8.85 7.16 12.87
C LEU A 39 -8.00 8.15 13.64
N GLY A 40 -6.74 8.31 13.23
CA GLY A 40 -5.80 9.25 13.81
C GLY A 40 -5.12 10.09 12.75
N THR A 41 -4.85 11.34 13.09
CA THR A 41 -3.91 12.20 12.35
C THR A 41 -2.77 12.59 13.26
N TYR A 42 -1.56 12.49 12.71
CA TYR A 42 -0.30 12.75 13.37
C TYR A 42 0.55 13.69 12.54
N LEU A 43 1.46 14.40 13.20
CA LEU A 43 2.45 15.26 12.56
C LEU A 43 3.85 14.73 12.85
N TYR A 44 4.66 14.55 11.81
CA TYR A 44 6.08 14.32 11.95
C TYR A 44 6.85 15.65 11.97
N TYR A 45 7.53 15.91 13.09
CA TYR A 45 8.34 17.10 13.27
C TYR A 45 9.48 16.80 14.25
N ASP A 46 10.67 17.34 13.99
CA ASP A 46 11.85 17.23 14.87
C ASP A 46 12.10 15.79 15.36
N ASN A 47 12.13 14.85 14.41
CA ASN A 47 12.37 13.42 14.65
C ASN A 47 11.35 12.73 15.57
N ASN A 48 10.19 13.35 15.80
CA ASN A 48 9.12 12.85 16.66
C ASN A 48 7.78 12.85 15.94
N ILE A 49 6.90 11.96 16.38
CA ILE A 49 5.50 11.90 15.93
C ILE A 49 4.60 12.46 17.02
N TYR A 50 3.79 13.45 16.66
CA TYR A 50 2.83 14.09 17.55
C TYR A 50 1.41 13.77 17.13
N GLU A 51 0.60 13.29 18.07
CA GLU A 51 -0.84 13.12 17.86
C GLU A 51 -1.52 14.48 17.74
N LYS A 52 -2.26 14.67 16.64
CA LYS A 52 -3.07 15.86 16.41
C LYS A 52 -4.53 15.62 16.77
N LYS A 53 -5.11 14.50 16.32
CA LYS A 53 -6.51 14.16 16.59
C LYS A 53 -6.74 12.65 16.48
N LEU A 54 -7.60 12.15 17.36
CA LEU A 54 -8.21 10.82 17.27
C LEU A 54 -9.72 10.94 17.11
N LYS A 55 -10.31 9.96 16.41
CA LYS A 55 -11.74 9.83 16.21
C LYS A 55 -12.13 8.35 16.15
N ASP A 56 -13.04 7.96 17.03
CA ASP A 56 -13.70 6.66 16.92
C ASP A 56 -14.66 6.66 15.73
N VAL A 57 -14.71 5.54 15.01
CA VAL A 57 -15.65 5.32 13.91
C VAL A 57 -16.44 4.03 14.11
N ASP A 58 -17.61 3.98 13.49
CA ASP A 58 -18.62 2.93 13.67
C ASP A 58 -18.60 1.86 12.56
N TYR A 59 -17.53 1.82 11.76
CA TYR A 59 -17.37 0.92 10.62
C TYR A 59 -15.96 0.34 10.56
N GLU A 60 -15.84 -0.85 9.99
CA GLU A 60 -14.56 -1.52 9.76
C GLU A 60 -13.81 -0.84 8.62
N ILE A 61 -12.57 -0.44 8.86
CA ILE A 61 -11.75 0.25 7.86
C ILE A 61 -10.94 -0.81 7.11
N ASP A 62 -11.24 -1.00 5.83
CA ASP A 62 -10.55 -1.97 4.98
C ASP A 62 -9.21 -1.40 4.48
N ASP A 63 -9.21 -0.12 4.09
CA ASP A 63 -8.01 0.59 3.63
C ASP A 63 -8.11 2.12 3.82
N ILE A 64 -6.98 2.82 3.73
CA ILE A 64 -6.92 4.29 3.81
C ILE A 64 -6.01 4.90 2.74
N CYS A 65 -6.41 6.05 2.21
CA CYS A 65 -5.61 6.83 1.27
C CYS A 65 -5.63 8.31 1.66
N GLY A 66 -4.47 8.85 2.01
CA GLY A 66 -4.32 10.28 2.28
C GLY A 66 -3.88 11.04 1.03
N THR A 67 -4.26 12.31 0.95
CA THR A 67 -3.92 13.19 -0.17
C THR A 67 -3.02 14.33 0.30
N PRO A 68 -2.18 14.91 -0.59
CA PRO A 68 -1.29 16.02 -0.25
C PRO A 68 -2.03 17.32 0.09
N PHE A 69 -3.35 17.39 -0.15
CA PHE A 69 -4.20 18.53 0.17
C PHE A 69 -5.05 18.29 1.44
N GLY A 70 -4.66 17.31 2.27
CA GLY A 70 -5.19 17.15 3.63
C GLY A 70 -6.57 16.49 3.67
N LYS A 71 -6.85 15.60 2.71
CA LYS A 71 -8.02 14.71 2.76
C LYS A 71 -7.56 13.29 3.08
N LEU A 72 -8.40 12.59 3.83
CA LEU A 72 -8.27 11.19 4.13
C LEU A 72 -9.50 10.45 3.60
N PHE A 73 -9.27 9.50 2.70
CA PHE A 73 -10.28 8.57 2.21
C PHE A 73 -10.15 7.28 3.00
N THR A 74 -11.24 6.81 3.58
CA THR A 74 -11.30 5.52 4.27
C THR A 74 -12.27 4.61 3.54
N PHE A 75 -11.80 3.44 3.13
CA PHE A 75 -12.57 2.47 2.38
C PHE A 75 -13.14 1.42 3.32
N TYR A 76 -14.39 1.04 3.08
CA TYR A 76 -15.07 0.03 3.89
C TYR A 76 -16.18 -0.67 3.12
N SER A 77 -16.50 -1.88 3.58
CA SER A 77 -17.65 -2.66 3.16
C SER A 77 -18.71 -2.69 4.27
N GLU A 78 -19.98 -2.65 3.88
CA GLU A 78 -21.08 -2.92 4.82
C GLU A 78 -21.36 -4.42 4.84
N PHE A 79 -21.50 -5.03 6.02
CA PHE A 79 -21.75 -6.47 6.18
C PHE A 79 -22.93 -6.96 5.30
N GLY A 80 -22.69 -8.01 4.49
CA GLY A 80 -23.69 -8.63 3.59
C GLY A 80 -23.36 -8.44 2.11
N ILE A 81 -24.38 -8.32 1.24
CA ILE A 81 -24.21 -7.76 -0.12
C ILE A 81 -24.10 -6.24 0.03
N GLY A 82 -23.00 -5.80 0.62
CA GLY A 82 -22.70 -4.40 0.85
C GLY A 82 -22.33 -3.69 -0.43
N SER A 83 -22.50 -2.38 -0.48
CA SER A 83 -21.80 -1.54 -1.44
C SER A 83 -20.46 -1.15 -0.83
N LEU A 84 -19.36 -1.26 -1.57
CA LEU A 84 -18.09 -0.66 -1.16
C LEU A 84 -18.28 0.86 -1.10
N LYS A 85 -17.83 1.49 -0.02
CA LYS A 85 -17.97 2.92 0.21
C LYS A 85 -16.63 3.54 0.59
N SER A 86 -16.52 4.84 0.37
CA SER A 86 -15.45 5.66 0.91
C SER A 86 -16.03 6.80 1.71
N LYS A 87 -15.68 6.90 3.00
CA LYS A 87 -15.88 8.13 3.76
C LYS A 87 -14.68 9.05 3.55
N VAL A 88 -14.94 10.34 3.39
CA VAL A 88 -13.93 11.37 3.16
C VAL A 88 -13.88 12.29 4.37
N TYR A 89 -12.69 12.40 4.95
CA TYR A 89 -12.39 13.25 6.08
C TYR A 89 -11.46 14.39 5.66
N GLY A 90 -11.75 15.59 6.14
CA GLY A 90 -10.87 16.74 5.99
C GLY A 90 -10.16 17.11 7.28
N TYR A 91 -10.00 18.43 7.46
CA TYR A 91 -9.35 19.00 8.63
C TYR A 91 -9.97 18.48 9.95
N GLU A 92 -9.11 18.13 10.90
CA GLU A 92 -9.50 17.57 12.22
C GLU A 92 -10.39 16.32 12.17
N LEU A 93 -10.29 15.52 11.10
CA LEU A 93 -11.10 14.31 10.89
C LEU A 93 -12.61 14.59 10.87
N LYS A 94 -13.01 15.80 10.44
CA LYS A 94 -14.40 16.10 10.12
C LYS A 94 -14.81 15.37 8.86
N GLU A 95 -15.91 14.61 8.93
CA GLU A 95 -16.48 13.95 7.75
C GLU A 95 -17.06 15.01 6.81
N GLU A 96 -16.73 14.92 5.54
CA GLU A 96 -17.16 15.87 4.51
C GLU A 96 -18.00 15.21 3.43
N ASN A 97 -17.77 13.94 3.12
CA ASN A 97 -18.52 13.22 2.11
C ASN A 97 -18.53 11.70 2.36
N THR A 98 -19.51 11.01 1.78
CA THR A 98 -19.52 9.56 1.61
C THR A 98 -19.76 9.23 0.13
N ILE A 99 -18.81 8.52 -0.46
CA ILE A 99 -18.83 8.12 -1.87
C ILE A 99 -19.30 6.68 -1.94
N LYS A 100 -20.39 6.44 -2.67
CA LYS A 100 -20.77 5.08 -3.06
C LYS A 100 -19.87 4.64 -4.22
N LEU A 101 -19.17 3.52 -4.05
CA LEU A 101 -18.31 2.95 -5.09
C LEU A 101 -19.11 1.89 -5.87
N LYS A 102 -18.62 0.66 -5.94
CA LYS A 102 -19.31 -0.45 -6.61
C LYS A 102 -20.11 -1.29 -5.61
N ASP A 103 -21.27 -1.77 -6.04
CA ASP A 103 -21.99 -2.83 -5.32
C ASP A 103 -21.16 -4.12 -5.45
N SER A 104 -20.62 -4.60 -4.34
CA SER A 104 -19.69 -5.73 -4.30
C SER A 104 -19.69 -6.36 -2.92
N SER A 105 -19.73 -7.68 -2.87
CA SER A 105 -19.49 -8.44 -1.63
C SER A 105 -18.01 -8.43 -1.20
N GLY A 106 -17.13 -7.76 -1.96
CA GLY A 106 -15.72 -7.64 -1.66
C GLY A 106 -15.39 -6.51 -0.68
N TYR A 107 -14.12 -6.45 -0.29
CA TYR A 107 -13.54 -5.41 0.55
C TYR A 107 -12.45 -4.65 -0.20
N ALA A 108 -12.06 -3.48 0.30
CA ALA A 108 -10.94 -2.73 -0.27
C ALA A 108 -9.60 -3.32 0.18
N SER A 109 -8.74 -3.71 -0.76
CA SER A 109 -7.46 -4.34 -0.43
C SER A 109 -6.28 -3.37 -0.41
N SER A 110 -6.27 -2.41 -1.34
CA SER A 110 -5.21 -1.42 -1.45
C SER A 110 -5.67 -0.18 -2.22
N SER A 111 -4.98 0.92 -2.00
CA SER A 111 -5.24 2.17 -2.70
C SER A 111 -3.95 2.90 -3.08
N SER A 112 -4.00 3.62 -4.18
CA SER A 112 -2.90 4.46 -4.67
C SER A 112 -3.42 5.85 -5.02
N TYR A 113 -2.68 6.89 -4.62
CA TYR A 113 -2.96 8.27 -5.00
C TYR A 113 -2.11 8.70 -6.20
N ASP A 114 -2.78 9.18 -7.24
CA ASP A 114 -2.18 9.84 -8.39
C ASP A 114 -2.14 11.35 -8.15
N PHE A 115 -0.94 11.84 -7.80
CA PHE A 115 -0.71 13.27 -7.59
C PHE A 115 -0.75 14.10 -8.87
N THR A 116 -0.61 13.48 -10.05
CA THR A 116 -0.58 14.19 -11.33
C THR A 116 -1.99 14.54 -11.78
N ASN A 117 -2.94 13.62 -11.62
CA ASN A 117 -4.33 13.84 -12.04
C ASN A 117 -5.32 14.02 -10.88
N GLY A 118 -4.86 14.00 -9.63
CA GLY A 118 -5.72 14.16 -8.45
C GLY A 118 -6.72 13.01 -8.29
N ARG A 119 -6.29 11.78 -8.59
CA ARG A 119 -7.14 10.58 -8.55
C ARG A 119 -6.72 9.61 -7.46
N ILE A 120 -7.67 8.84 -6.97
CA ILE A 120 -7.40 7.67 -6.14
C ILE A 120 -7.87 6.42 -6.90
N TYR A 121 -7.00 5.41 -6.92
CA TYR A 121 -7.32 4.08 -7.42
C TYR A 121 -7.53 3.16 -6.22
N SER A 122 -8.78 2.85 -5.91
CA SER A 122 -9.14 1.91 -4.83
C SER A 122 -9.38 0.54 -5.42
N CYS A 123 -8.53 -0.42 -5.06
CA CYS A 123 -8.67 -1.80 -5.46
C CYS A 123 -9.58 -2.54 -4.49
N TRP A 124 -10.44 -3.39 -5.01
CA TRP A 124 -11.34 -4.21 -4.22
C TRP A 124 -11.38 -5.63 -4.75
N ASN A 125 -11.64 -6.56 -3.86
CA ASN A 125 -11.60 -7.98 -4.16
C ASN A 125 -12.57 -8.78 -3.29
N ASN A 126 -13.01 -9.94 -3.81
CA ASN A 126 -13.83 -10.89 -3.09
C ASN A 126 -13.05 -12.19 -2.87
N PHE A 127 -12.78 -12.55 -1.61
CA PHE A 127 -12.06 -13.78 -1.25
C PHE A 127 -12.95 -15.04 -1.27
N GLU A 128 -14.26 -14.91 -1.46
CA GLU A 128 -15.21 -16.02 -1.39
C GLU A 128 -15.30 -16.88 -2.66
N GLY A 129 -14.31 -16.80 -3.56
CA GLY A 129 -14.18 -17.74 -4.68
C GLY A 129 -15.12 -17.51 -5.86
N GLU A 130 -15.82 -16.37 -5.91
CA GLU A 130 -16.51 -15.93 -7.13
C GLU A 130 -15.59 -15.00 -7.95
N SER A 131 -15.06 -15.51 -9.06
CA SER A 131 -14.11 -14.85 -9.99
C SER A 131 -14.58 -13.49 -10.53
N ASP A 132 -15.88 -13.18 -10.50
CA ASP A 132 -16.42 -12.08 -11.30
C ASP A 132 -16.39 -10.71 -10.56
N LYS A 133 -15.61 -10.60 -9.48
CA LYS A 133 -15.76 -9.52 -8.49
C LYS A 133 -14.43 -8.99 -7.93
N SER A 134 -13.48 -8.68 -8.80
CA SER A 134 -12.35 -7.80 -8.46
C SER A 134 -12.26 -6.63 -9.43
N GLY A 135 -11.80 -5.48 -8.93
CA GLY A 135 -11.65 -4.31 -9.80
C GLY A 135 -11.07 -3.10 -9.11
N VAL A 136 -11.14 -1.99 -9.83
CA VAL A 136 -10.59 -0.71 -9.39
C VAL A 136 -11.66 0.35 -9.50
N SER A 137 -11.96 1.03 -8.40
CA SER A 137 -12.74 2.27 -8.41
C SER A 137 -11.80 3.45 -8.60
N VAL A 138 -12.07 4.30 -9.58
CA VAL A 138 -11.34 5.54 -9.83
C VAL A 138 -12.15 6.69 -9.23
N ILE A 139 -11.52 7.40 -8.31
CA ILE A 139 -12.17 8.47 -7.54
C ILE A 139 -11.47 9.78 -7.85
N ASN A 140 -12.25 10.80 -8.19
CA ASN A 140 -11.76 12.17 -8.26
C ASN A 140 -11.58 12.68 -6.83
N ALA A 141 -10.33 12.91 -6.42
CA ALA A 141 -10.05 13.22 -5.03
C ALA A 141 -10.42 14.68 -4.66
N GLU A 142 -10.39 15.60 -5.63
CA GLU A 142 -10.79 17.00 -5.42
C GLU A 142 -12.31 17.14 -5.30
N LYS A 143 -13.05 16.54 -6.25
CA LYS A 143 -14.51 16.56 -6.27
C LYS A 143 -15.15 15.58 -5.29
N MET A 144 -14.36 14.64 -4.76
CA MET A 144 -14.81 13.59 -3.85
C MET A 144 -15.94 12.76 -4.46
N GLU A 145 -15.78 12.35 -5.72
CA GLU A 145 -16.79 11.58 -6.45
C GLU A 145 -16.17 10.37 -7.17
N LEU A 146 -16.96 9.32 -7.36
CA LEU A 146 -16.60 8.20 -8.22
C LEU A 146 -16.59 8.68 -9.68
N GLU A 147 -15.49 8.52 -10.39
CA GLU A 147 -15.42 8.81 -11.83
C GLU A 147 -15.87 7.61 -12.65
N ASN A 148 -15.27 6.44 -12.40
CA ASN A 148 -15.64 5.19 -13.05
C ASN A 148 -15.16 3.97 -12.25
N ASN A 149 -15.53 2.78 -12.73
CA ASN A 149 -14.94 1.52 -12.30
C ASN A 149 -14.24 0.88 -13.49
N ILE A 150 -13.04 0.35 -13.25
CA ILE A 150 -12.31 -0.46 -14.22
C ILE A 150 -12.57 -1.91 -13.87
N ASP A 151 -13.11 -2.65 -14.83
CA ASP A 151 -13.21 -4.10 -14.75
C ASP A 151 -11.82 -4.71 -14.99
N THR A 152 -11.42 -5.60 -14.09
CA THR A 152 -10.10 -6.25 -14.13
C THR A 152 -10.20 -7.75 -14.40
N THR A 153 -11.39 -8.21 -14.79
CA THR A 153 -11.65 -9.61 -15.15
C THR A 153 -10.79 -9.97 -16.37
N LEU A 154 -9.93 -10.98 -16.20
CA LEU A 154 -9.11 -11.56 -17.27
C LEU A 154 -9.36 -13.07 -17.34
N PRO A 155 -9.30 -13.71 -18.52
CA PRO A 155 -9.38 -15.17 -18.62
C PRO A 155 -8.25 -15.81 -17.80
N ASN A 156 -8.57 -16.81 -16.97
CA ASN A 156 -7.63 -17.57 -16.13
C ASN A 156 -6.95 -16.78 -15.00
N ARG A 157 -7.58 -15.71 -14.52
CA ARG A 157 -7.16 -15.02 -13.31
C ARG A 157 -7.79 -15.68 -12.08
N SER A 158 -7.12 -15.53 -10.93
CA SER A 158 -7.65 -15.93 -9.62
C SER A 158 -8.50 -14.86 -8.93
N ASP A 159 -8.56 -13.68 -9.55
CA ASP A 159 -9.27 -12.47 -9.10
C ASP A 159 -8.95 -12.03 -7.68
N THR A 160 -7.74 -12.29 -7.19
CA THR A 160 -7.32 -11.92 -5.84
C THR A 160 -6.36 -10.73 -5.90
N VAL A 161 -6.89 -9.50 -5.94
CA VAL A 161 -6.06 -8.27 -5.86
C VAL A 161 -5.58 -8.06 -4.44
N PHE A 162 -4.27 -8.10 -4.21
CA PHE A 162 -3.72 -7.91 -2.88
C PHE A 162 -3.05 -6.54 -2.69
N TYR A 163 -2.24 -6.11 -3.65
CA TYR A 163 -1.55 -4.82 -3.63
C TYR A 163 -1.66 -4.12 -4.98
N SER A 164 -1.50 -2.80 -4.95
CA SER A 164 -1.44 -1.94 -6.13
C SER A 164 -0.22 -1.03 -6.11
N ALA A 165 0.29 -0.72 -7.29
CA ALA A 165 1.32 0.30 -7.49
C ALA A 165 1.02 1.10 -8.76
N TYR A 166 0.92 2.42 -8.63
CA TYR A 166 0.65 3.30 -9.77
C TYR A 166 1.95 3.90 -10.31
N ASN A 167 2.13 3.84 -11.63
CA ASN A 167 3.18 4.55 -12.35
C ASN A 167 2.58 5.76 -13.09
N TYR A 168 2.87 6.97 -12.61
CA TYR A 168 2.34 8.20 -13.19
C TYR A 168 2.95 8.56 -14.56
N ILE A 169 4.14 8.03 -14.89
CA ILE A 169 4.80 8.30 -16.18
C ILE A 169 4.14 7.49 -17.29
N SER A 170 3.94 6.18 -17.06
CA SER A 170 3.27 5.30 -18.03
C SER A 170 1.74 5.33 -17.90
N ASN A 171 1.20 6.03 -16.91
CA ASN A 171 -0.22 6.05 -16.55
C ASN A 171 -0.81 4.64 -16.42
N THR A 172 -0.05 3.75 -15.77
CA THR A 172 -0.37 2.32 -15.60
C THR A 172 -0.47 1.98 -14.12
N LEU A 173 -1.55 1.30 -13.75
CA LEU A 173 -1.72 0.73 -12.42
C LEU A 173 -1.39 -0.76 -12.47
N TYR A 174 -0.47 -1.21 -11.62
CA TYR A 174 -0.10 -2.62 -11.51
C TYR A 174 -0.81 -3.21 -10.32
N LEU A 175 -1.44 -4.37 -10.50
CA LEU A 175 -2.13 -5.12 -9.44
C LEU A 175 -1.45 -6.47 -9.22
N SER A 176 -1.21 -6.88 -7.98
CA SER A 176 -0.78 -8.24 -7.70
C SER A 176 -1.99 -9.19 -7.69
N ASP A 177 -1.95 -10.22 -8.54
CA ASP A 177 -2.91 -11.33 -8.53
C ASP A 177 -2.31 -12.48 -7.74
N TYR A 178 -2.61 -12.51 -6.43
CA TYR A 178 -1.95 -13.37 -5.46
C TYR A 178 -2.06 -14.86 -5.82
N ASN A 179 -3.28 -15.32 -6.13
CA ASN A 179 -3.59 -16.71 -6.39
C ASN A 179 -3.35 -17.13 -7.86
N GLY A 180 -3.20 -16.17 -8.78
CA GLY A 180 -2.92 -16.42 -10.20
C GLY A 180 -1.47 -16.18 -10.57
N TRP A 181 -0.61 -15.93 -9.56
CA TRP A 181 0.84 -15.82 -9.68
C TRP A 181 1.28 -14.85 -10.78
N SER A 182 0.60 -13.70 -10.87
CA SER A 182 0.85 -12.72 -11.91
C SER A 182 0.69 -11.28 -11.40
N ILE A 183 1.24 -10.34 -12.16
CA ILE A 183 0.93 -8.91 -12.03
C ILE A 183 0.07 -8.51 -13.20
N VAL A 184 -1.04 -7.83 -12.93
CA VAL A 184 -1.98 -7.34 -13.95
C VAL A 184 -1.77 -5.84 -14.14
N PRO A 185 -1.17 -5.40 -15.25
CA PRO A 185 -1.09 -3.99 -15.59
C PRO A 185 -2.46 -3.50 -16.10
N ILE A 186 -2.83 -2.28 -15.74
CA ILE A 186 -4.05 -1.62 -16.18
C ILE A 186 -3.67 -0.27 -16.78
N SER A 187 -3.96 -0.10 -18.07
CA SER A 187 -3.89 1.21 -18.71
C SER A 187 -5.02 2.08 -18.15
N ILE A 188 -4.69 3.10 -17.36
CA ILE A 188 -5.68 4.04 -16.84
C ILE A 188 -6.27 4.87 -17.97
N LYS A 189 -5.42 5.31 -18.91
CA LYS A 189 -5.85 6.10 -20.08
C LYS A 189 -6.97 5.41 -20.84
N ASP A 190 -6.85 4.10 -21.01
CA ASP A 190 -7.80 3.35 -21.81
C ASP A 190 -8.82 2.55 -20.96
N SER A 191 -8.67 2.58 -19.64
CA SER A 191 -9.50 1.84 -18.68
C SER A 191 -9.60 0.33 -18.98
N LYS A 192 -8.46 -0.30 -19.29
CA LYS A 192 -8.39 -1.73 -19.64
C LYS A 192 -7.16 -2.41 -19.05
N ALA A 193 -7.35 -3.66 -18.64
CA ALA A 193 -6.27 -4.57 -18.30
C ALA A 193 -5.41 -4.87 -19.55
N LEU A 194 -4.11 -5.03 -19.34
CA LEU A 194 -3.11 -5.43 -20.33
C LEU A 194 -2.67 -6.87 -20.08
N ASP A 195 -1.81 -7.39 -20.96
CA ASP A 195 -1.26 -8.74 -20.81
C ASP A 195 -0.54 -8.87 -19.44
N PRO A 196 -0.85 -9.93 -18.67
CA PRO A 196 -0.29 -10.10 -17.35
C PRO A 196 1.20 -10.45 -17.40
N ILE A 197 1.94 -9.95 -16.41
CA ILE A 197 3.33 -10.34 -16.17
C ILE A 197 3.30 -11.60 -15.33
N ILE A 198 3.72 -12.73 -15.90
CA ILE A 198 3.74 -14.01 -15.19
C ILE A 198 4.92 -14.03 -14.22
N VAL A 199 4.62 -14.20 -12.93
CA VAL A 199 5.64 -14.36 -11.89
C VAL A 199 6.03 -15.83 -11.86
N ASN A 200 7.07 -16.18 -12.63
CA ASN A 200 7.60 -17.54 -12.72
C ASN A 200 8.03 -18.06 -11.34
N SER A 201 7.22 -18.92 -10.70
CA SER A 201 7.65 -19.96 -9.73
C SER A 201 6.54 -20.58 -8.84
N LEU A 202 5.26 -20.64 -9.24
CA LEU A 202 4.16 -21.05 -8.31
C LEU A 202 4.22 -20.26 -6.99
N SER A 203 4.58 -18.98 -7.08
CA SER A 203 4.89 -18.16 -5.92
C SER A 203 3.99 -16.94 -5.92
N GLU A 204 3.53 -16.58 -4.73
CA GLU A 204 2.42 -15.65 -4.56
C GLU A 204 2.96 -14.22 -4.56
N PRO A 205 2.61 -13.37 -5.56
CA PRO A 205 2.99 -11.98 -5.54
C PRO A 205 2.19 -11.25 -4.45
N ALA A 206 2.90 -10.64 -3.52
CA ALA A 206 2.31 -9.87 -2.43
C ALA A 206 2.55 -8.39 -2.66
N GLY A 207 3.59 -7.82 -2.02
CA GLY A 207 3.93 -6.40 -2.13
C GLY A 207 4.51 -6.04 -3.49
N ILE A 208 4.11 -4.89 -4.02
CA ILE A 208 4.65 -4.35 -5.28
C ILE A 208 5.00 -2.86 -5.13
N THR A 209 6.02 -2.42 -5.83
CA THR A 209 6.34 -0.99 -5.98
C THR A 209 6.95 -0.75 -7.35
N VAL A 210 6.81 0.47 -7.88
CA VAL A 210 7.35 0.85 -9.18
C VAL A 210 8.31 2.02 -8.98
N HIS A 211 9.50 1.88 -9.56
CA HIS A 211 10.39 3.01 -9.78
C HIS A 211 10.00 3.66 -11.12
N GLU A 212 9.34 4.80 -11.05
CA GLU A 212 8.62 5.37 -12.20
C GLU A 212 9.56 5.80 -13.33
N LYS A 213 10.64 6.54 -13.03
CA LYS A 213 11.55 7.11 -14.06
C LYS A 213 12.34 6.06 -14.84
N LYS A 214 12.78 4.99 -14.17
CA LYS A 214 13.49 3.87 -14.78
C LYS A 214 12.54 2.84 -15.38
N GLY A 215 11.24 2.93 -15.14
CA GLY A 215 10.28 1.91 -15.56
C GLY A 215 10.61 0.53 -15.00
N ILE A 216 10.90 0.43 -13.70
CA ILE A 216 11.21 -0.86 -13.06
C ILE A 216 10.09 -1.21 -12.10
N LEU A 217 9.56 -2.44 -12.22
CA LEU A 217 8.62 -3.02 -11.27
C LEU A 217 9.37 -3.96 -10.33
N PHE A 218 9.16 -3.77 -9.04
CA PHE A 218 9.62 -4.69 -8.00
C PHE A 218 8.43 -5.43 -7.41
N VAL A 219 8.57 -6.75 -7.29
CA VAL A 219 7.51 -7.65 -6.81
C VAL A 219 8.07 -8.51 -5.68
N ALA A 220 7.50 -8.40 -4.49
CA ALA A 220 7.74 -9.34 -3.41
C ALA A 220 6.94 -10.62 -3.68
N VAL A 221 7.62 -11.76 -3.61
CA VAL A 221 7.14 -13.06 -4.04
C VAL A 221 7.36 -14.06 -2.90
N TYR A 222 6.30 -14.69 -2.40
CA TYR A 222 6.39 -15.76 -1.40
C TYR A 222 6.58 -17.11 -2.06
N GLY A 223 7.73 -17.73 -1.79
CA GLY A 223 8.03 -19.10 -2.21
C GLY A 223 8.31 -20.01 -1.01
N ALA A 224 8.36 -21.31 -1.27
CA ALA A 224 8.69 -22.33 -0.25
C ALA A 224 10.08 -22.12 0.39
N GLU A 225 11.02 -21.52 -0.33
CA GLU A 225 12.40 -21.29 0.10
C GLU A 225 12.64 -19.92 0.78
N GLY A 226 11.57 -19.11 0.92
CA GLY A 226 11.60 -17.77 1.50
C GLY A 226 10.93 -16.72 0.60
N THR A 227 11.11 -15.44 0.97
CA THR A 227 10.61 -14.31 0.18
C THR A 227 11.68 -13.78 -0.75
N PHE A 228 11.30 -13.56 -2.00
CA PHE A 228 12.15 -12.95 -3.00
C PHE A 228 11.58 -11.61 -3.43
N VAL A 229 12.43 -10.71 -3.90
CA VAL A 229 11.98 -9.52 -4.63
C VAL A 229 12.41 -9.69 -6.09
N HIS A 230 11.45 -9.91 -6.98
CA HIS A 230 11.65 -9.98 -8.42
C HIS A 230 11.69 -8.57 -9.02
N LYS A 231 12.53 -8.37 -10.03
CA LYS A 231 12.71 -7.09 -10.73
C LYS A 231 12.37 -7.28 -12.20
N TYR A 232 11.52 -6.40 -12.75
CA TYR A 232 11.10 -6.43 -14.16
C TYR A 232 11.33 -5.06 -14.82
N ASP A 233 11.80 -5.08 -16.07
CA ASP A 233 11.94 -3.88 -16.91
C ASP A 233 10.65 -3.62 -17.70
N LEU A 234 9.89 -2.63 -17.25
CA LEU A 234 8.63 -2.23 -17.88
C LEU A 234 8.84 -1.54 -19.24
N ASN A 235 10.05 -1.06 -19.53
CA ASN A 235 10.35 -0.42 -20.82
C ASN A 235 10.74 -1.43 -21.90
N ASN A 236 11.05 -2.66 -21.52
CA ASN A 236 11.48 -3.72 -22.42
C ASN A 236 10.61 -4.97 -22.22
N ASN A 237 9.34 -4.88 -22.63
CA ASN A 237 8.37 -5.97 -22.61
C ASN A 237 8.23 -6.73 -21.28
N ASN A 238 8.43 -6.05 -20.15
CA ASN A 238 8.39 -6.64 -18.81
C ASN A 238 9.48 -7.71 -18.60
N ASP A 239 10.66 -7.55 -19.22
CA ASP A 239 11.78 -8.48 -19.10
C ASP A 239 12.19 -8.69 -17.64
N PHE A 240 12.37 -9.96 -17.25
CA PHE A 240 12.84 -10.31 -15.91
C PHE A 240 14.33 -9.99 -15.77
N LEU A 241 14.67 -9.07 -14.87
CA LEU A 241 16.03 -8.60 -14.65
C LEU A 241 16.77 -9.38 -13.55
N GLY A 242 16.04 -10.07 -12.67
CA GLY A 242 16.62 -10.84 -11.58
C GLY A 242 15.81 -10.81 -10.30
N ARG A 243 16.37 -11.39 -9.24
CA ARG A 243 15.72 -11.44 -7.92
C ARG A 243 16.71 -11.25 -6.76
N TYR A 244 16.22 -10.66 -5.69
CA TYR A 244 16.87 -10.58 -4.39
C TYR A 244 16.29 -11.63 -3.46
N ARG A 245 17.12 -12.29 -2.66
CA ARG A 245 16.62 -13.07 -1.53
C ARG A 245 16.46 -12.14 -0.34
N THR A 246 15.30 -12.18 0.30
CA THR A 246 14.99 -11.28 1.42
C THR A 246 14.45 -12.07 2.61
N PRO A 247 14.77 -11.68 3.85
CA PRO A 247 13.99 -12.11 5.00
C PRO A 247 12.52 -11.73 4.76
N ARG A 248 11.60 -12.58 5.21
CA ARG A 248 10.16 -12.57 4.93
C ARG A 248 9.57 -11.14 4.76
N ALA A 249 9.57 -10.62 3.52
CA ALA A 249 9.25 -9.22 3.19
C ALA A 249 7.78 -9.03 2.82
N PHE A 250 7.13 -7.96 3.29
CA PHE A 250 5.72 -7.69 3.00
C PHE A 250 5.48 -6.38 2.26
N THR A 251 6.27 -5.36 2.57
CA THR A 251 6.11 -4.03 1.98
C THR A 251 7.37 -3.68 1.19
N LEU A 252 7.15 -3.23 -0.04
CA LEU A 252 8.18 -2.64 -0.88
C LEU A 252 7.86 -1.16 -1.06
N LEU A 253 8.85 -0.31 -0.85
CA LEU A 253 8.79 1.11 -1.19
C LEU A 253 9.98 1.42 -2.09
N SER A 254 9.88 2.46 -2.89
CA SER A 254 11.00 2.92 -3.72
C SER A 254 10.99 4.43 -3.87
N ASP A 255 12.18 4.99 -4.04
CA ASP A 255 12.37 6.38 -4.51
C ASP A 255 13.23 6.39 -5.79
N ASP A 256 13.85 7.52 -6.12
CA ASP A 256 14.68 7.68 -7.32
C ASP A 256 15.99 6.88 -7.32
N GLU A 257 16.45 6.41 -6.16
CA GLU A 257 17.78 5.79 -6.01
C GLU A 257 17.72 4.41 -5.37
N TYR A 258 16.76 4.19 -4.48
CA TYR A 258 16.76 3.08 -3.55
C TYR A 258 15.45 2.30 -3.57
N LEU A 259 15.60 0.98 -3.42
CA LEU A 259 14.53 0.07 -3.07
C LEU A 259 14.59 -0.20 -1.58
N TYR A 260 13.46 -0.03 -0.91
CA TYR A 260 13.28 -0.33 0.51
C TYR A 260 12.48 -1.61 0.66
N VAL A 261 13.09 -2.58 1.33
CA VAL A 261 12.48 -3.88 1.61
C VAL A 261 12.18 -3.96 3.10
N ILE A 262 10.90 -4.10 3.43
CA ILE A 262 10.40 -4.15 4.80
C ILE A 262 9.80 -5.53 5.03
N GLY A 263 10.42 -6.32 5.89
CA GLY A 263 9.97 -7.65 6.26
C GLY A 263 9.75 -7.83 7.75
N VAL A 264 9.40 -9.06 8.18
CA VAL A 264 9.23 -9.42 9.59
C VAL A 264 10.49 -9.07 10.36
N ASN A 265 10.43 -8.04 11.18
CA ASN A 265 11.51 -7.50 11.99
C ASN A 265 12.75 -7.04 11.21
N THR A 266 12.64 -6.78 9.89
CA THR A 266 13.80 -6.43 9.06
C THR A 266 13.52 -5.24 8.16
N PHE A 267 14.54 -4.42 7.99
CA PHE A 267 14.57 -3.31 7.05
C PHE A 267 15.85 -3.37 6.24
N SER A 268 15.76 -3.24 4.92
CA SER A 268 16.92 -3.23 4.04
C SER A 268 16.80 -2.19 2.93
N ILE A 269 17.93 -1.61 2.56
CA ILE A 269 18.06 -0.62 1.48
C ILE A 269 18.95 -1.22 0.40
N TYR A 270 18.43 -1.28 -0.81
CA TYR A 270 19.17 -1.69 -2.01
C TYR A 270 19.34 -0.51 -2.95
N SER A 271 20.52 -0.39 -3.55
CA SER A 271 20.74 0.46 -4.72
C SER A 271 19.96 -0.10 -5.91
N ILE A 272 19.20 0.75 -6.60
CA ILE A 272 18.49 0.33 -7.83
C ILE A 272 19.42 0.30 -9.05
N ASN A 273 20.58 0.97 -8.98
CA ASN A 273 21.52 1.10 -10.10
C ASN A 273 22.32 -0.17 -10.33
N ASP A 274 22.82 -0.76 -9.26
CA ASP A 274 23.75 -1.90 -9.29
C ASP A 274 23.31 -3.06 -8.39
N ASP A 275 22.08 -2.98 -7.86
CA ASP A 275 21.43 -4.04 -7.10
C ASP A 275 22.17 -4.41 -5.80
N SER A 276 23.07 -3.53 -5.33
CA SER A 276 23.85 -3.73 -4.12
C SER A 276 23.04 -3.50 -2.84
N LEU A 277 23.23 -4.36 -1.84
CA LEU A 277 22.70 -4.15 -0.49
C LEU A 277 23.53 -3.09 0.23
N LEU A 278 22.93 -1.95 0.52
CA LEU A 278 23.61 -0.80 1.14
C LEU A 278 23.45 -0.77 2.65
N TYR A 279 22.30 -1.22 3.15
CA TYR A 279 21.97 -1.23 4.57
C TYR A 279 21.01 -2.36 4.90
N SER A 280 21.21 -3.00 6.05
CA SER A 280 20.25 -3.95 6.60
C SER A 280 20.30 -3.89 8.13
N LYS A 281 19.13 -3.88 8.77
CA LYS A 281 19.03 -3.89 10.22
C LYS A 281 17.74 -4.60 10.66
N ASP A 282 17.85 -5.31 11.77
CA ASP A 282 16.68 -5.82 12.48
C ASP A 282 15.97 -4.64 13.15
N ILE A 283 14.73 -4.38 12.75
CA ILE A 283 13.88 -3.32 13.28
C ILE A 283 12.58 -3.98 13.69
N PRO A 284 12.17 -3.93 14.96
CA PRO A 284 10.86 -4.41 15.39
C PRO A 284 9.77 -3.75 14.54
N ASN A 285 9.09 -4.56 13.74
CA ASN A 285 7.97 -4.13 12.90
C ASN A 285 6.99 -5.30 12.80
N GLY A 286 6.01 -5.32 13.69
CA GLY A 286 4.93 -6.28 13.57
C GLY A 286 4.03 -5.87 12.41
N ALA A 287 3.94 -6.68 11.36
CA ALA A 287 2.80 -6.63 10.45
C ALA A 287 2.11 -8.00 10.54
N TYR A 288 1.44 -8.25 11.66
CA TYR A 288 0.72 -9.50 11.89
C TYR A 288 -0.68 -9.22 12.44
N PHE A 289 -1.68 -9.91 11.89
CA PHE A 289 -2.94 -10.14 12.59
C PHE A 289 -2.78 -11.25 13.64
N GLU A 290 -3.59 -11.21 14.70
CA GLU A 290 -3.67 -12.23 15.76
C GLU A 290 -4.06 -13.63 15.23
N ASP A 291 -4.53 -13.75 13.98
CA ASP A 291 -4.92 -15.01 13.34
C ASP A 291 -3.82 -15.67 12.48
N GLY A 292 -2.67 -15.01 12.34
CA GLY A 292 -1.51 -15.52 11.60
C GLY A 292 -1.67 -15.61 10.07
N LYS A 293 -2.71 -14.99 9.48
CA LYS A 293 -3.06 -15.23 8.07
C LYS A 293 -2.87 -14.07 7.10
N SER A 294 -2.68 -12.83 7.57
CA SER A 294 -2.42 -11.70 6.67
C SER A 294 -1.40 -10.71 7.27
N ALA A 295 -0.61 -10.09 6.40
CA ALA A 295 0.27 -8.99 6.75
C ALA A 295 -0.21 -7.74 6.00
N VAL A 296 -0.39 -6.64 6.73
CA VAL A 296 -0.90 -5.38 6.17
C VAL A 296 0.26 -4.44 5.91
N SER A 297 0.13 -3.64 4.84
CA SER A 297 0.98 -2.47 4.61
C SER A 297 1.02 -1.58 5.85
N ALA A 298 2.12 -1.68 6.58
CA ALA A 298 2.37 -0.93 7.80
C ALA A 298 3.39 0.19 7.56
N ALA A 299 3.72 0.52 6.31
CA ALA A 299 4.73 1.53 6.03
C ALA A 299 4.40 2.44 4.84
N VAL A 300 4.87 3.68 4.93
CA VAL A 300 4.73 4.69 3.89
C VAL A 300 6.03 5.48 3.78
N ILE A 301 6.35 5.96 2.57
CA ILE A 301 7.51 6.81 2.31
C ILE A 301 7.07 8.21 1.90
N ASN A 302 7.69 9.23 2.49
CA ASN A 302 7.75 10.56 1.90
C ASN A 302 8.98 10.62 0.98
N LYS A 303 8.75 10.48 -0.34
CA LYS A 303 9.84 10.47 -1.34
C LYS A 303 10.62 11.79 -1.39
N LEU A 304 10.03 12.91 -0.98
CA LEU A 304 10.70 14.22 -1.00
C LEU A 304 11.76 14.34 0.11
N THR A 305 11.44 13.84 1.31
CA THR A 305 12.34 13.91 2.47
C THR A 305 13.13 12.62 2.69
N ARG A 306 12.87 11.59 1.86
CA ARG A 306 13.39 10.21 2.04
C ARG A 306 13.17 9.69 3.46
N THR A 307 11.97 9.95 3.98
CA THR A 307 11.55 9.51 5.31
C THR A 307 10.55 8.38 5.18
N ILE A 308 10.80 7.26 5.86
CA ILE A 308 9.88 6.12 5.92
C ILE A 308 9.27 6.09 7.32
N HIS A 309 7.94 6.00 7.37
CA HIS A 309 7.20 5.77 8.61
C HIS A 309 6.60 4.39 8.59
N MET A 310 6.79 3.66 9.68
CA MET A 310 6.40 2.26 9.80
C MET A 310 5.73 2.03 11.14
N LEU A 311 4.57 1.38 11.13
CA LEU A 311 3.91 0.95 12.35
C LEU A 311 4.68 -0.25 12.93
N ASP A 312 4.95 -0.19 14.22
CA ASP A 312 5.47 -1.31 15.00
C ASP A 312 4.26 -2.02 15.64
N CYS A 313 3.67 -2.97 14.91
CA CYS A 313 2.44 -3.65 15.35
C CYS A 313 2.71 -4.97 16.08
N ASP A 314 3.70 -5.00 16.99
CA ASP A 314 3.85 -6.12 17.93
C ASP A 314 2.60 -6.33 18.84
N GLY A 315 1.61 -5.43 18.74
CA GLY A 315 0.30 -5.52 19.36
C GLY A 315 0.27 -4.98 20.78
N ILE A 316 1.40 -4.54 21.33
CA ILE A 316 1.54 -4.16 22.74
C ILE A 316 1.75 -2.65 22.87
N HIS A 317 2.55 -2.06 21.99
CA HIS A 317 2.99 -0.68 22.08
C HIS A 317 2.67 0.03 20.76
N GLY A 318 1.59 0.80 20.70
CA GLY A 318 1.29 1.61 19.51
C GLY A 318 2.48 2.53 19.25
N ASN A 319 3.33 2.19 18.29
CA ASN A 319 4.59 2.87 18.02
C ASN A 319 4.72 3.10 16.51
N ILE A 320 5.42 4.17 16.16
CA ILE A 320 5.89 4.41 14.80
C ILE A 320 7.41 4.42 14.81
N VAL A 321 8.00 3.58 13.99
CA VAL A 321 9.41 3.65 13.62
C VAL A 321 9.55 4.59 12.44
N THR A 322 10.37 5.62 12.58
CA THR A 322 10.71 6.58 11.53
C THR A 322 12.15 6.38 11.11
N ILE A 323 12.38 6.23 9.80
CA ILE A 323 13.70 6.04 9.20
C ILE A 323 13.98 7.23 8.29
N GLU A 324 15.03 7.98 8.59
CA GLU A 324 15.54 9.05 7.71
C GLU A 324 16.80 8.58 6.98
N ILE A 325 16.88 8.90 5.69
CA ILE A 325 17.92 8.44 4.79
C ILE A 325 18.60 9.66 4.15
N ARG A 326 19.93 9.76 4.29
CA ARG A 326 20.76 10.86 3.78
C ARG A 326 22.02 10.32 3.11
N ASP A 327 22.48 10.96 2.05
CA ASP A 327 23.70 10.57 1.32
C ASP A 327 25.00 11.15 1.91
#